data_AF-A0A2S9IIU6-F1
#
_entry.id   AF-A0A2S9IIU6-F1
#
_cell.length_a   1.000
_cell.length_b   1.000
_cell.length_c   1.000
_cell.angle_alpha   90.00
_cell.angle_beta   90.00
_cell.angle_gamma   90.00
#
_symmetry.space_group_name_H-M   'P 1'
#
loop_
_entity.id
_entity.type
_entity.pdbx_description
1 polymer ?
#
loop_
_entity_poly.entity_id
_entity_poly.type
_entity_poly.pdbx_seq_one_letter_code
_entity_poly.pdbx_strand_id
1 'polypeptide(L)'
;MPISERRAREAYDKLNPWRPRVEAVADGAICELQFNDMAGPFDGGEKRYFLDEGGDWYRISPPERVWPHPMCFRPAAGKLTSDQMHQIKQATDRGADGY
;
A
#
# COMPACT_ATOMS: atom_id res chain seq x y z
N MET A 1 20.69 -0.66 10.94
CA MET A 1 20.37 -1.73 9.97
C MET A 1 21.65 -2.46 9.59
N PRO A 2 21.74 -3.78 9.80
CA PRO A 2 22.90 -4.59 9.44
C PRO A 2 23.07 -4.69 7.91
N ILE A 3 24.30 -4.94 7.45
CA ILE A 3 24.68 -4.93 6.03
C ILE A 3 23.91 -5.97 5.21
N SER A 4 23.62 -7.14 5.80
CA SER A 4 22.82 -8.20 5.18
C SER A 4 21.39 -7.74 4.86
N GLU A 5 20.78 -6.98 5.77
CA GLU A 5 19.40 -6.51 5.67
C GLU A 5 19.27 -5.34 4.67
N ARG A 6 20.32 -4.50 4.57
CA ARG A 6 20.45 -3.50 3.50
C ARG A 6 20.51 -4.17 2.11
N ARG A 7 21.39 -5.17 1.94
CA ARG A 7 21.52 -5.89 0.67
C ARG A 7 20.25 -6.62 0.27
N ALA A 8 19.51 -7.19 1.23
CA ALA A 8 18.25 -7.86 0.97
C ALA A 8 17.18 -6.88 0.47
N ARG A 9 17.11 -5.66 1.05
CA ARG A 9 16.23 -4.60 0.56
C ARG A 9 16.60 -4.13 -0.84
N GLU A 10 17.88 -3.88 -1.11
CA GLU A 10 18.33 -3.47 -2.44
C GLU A 10 18.01 -4.53 -3.52
N ALA A 11 18.17 -5.81 -3.21
CA ALA A 11 17.79 -6.89 -4.12
C ALA A 11 16.27 -6.95 -4.34
N TYR A 12 15.48 -6.75 -3.28
CA TYR A 12 14.02 -6.70 -3.37
C TYR A 12 13.55 -5.50 -4.20
N ASP A 13 14.12 -4.32 -3.99
CA ASP A 13 13.80 -3.10 -4.72
C ASP A 13 14.10 -3.24 -6.22
N LYS A 14 15.21 -3.92 -6.55
CA LYS A 14 15.57 -4.21 -7.94
C LYS A 14 14.59 -5.17 -8.62
N LEU A 15 14.04 -6.13 -7.89
CA LEU A 15 13.07 -7.10 -8.41
C LEU A 15 11.64 -6.55 -8.47
N ASN A 16 11.33 -5.53 -7.65
CA ASN A 16 9.99 -4.96 -7.50
C ASN A 16 10.05 -3.45 -7.76
N PRO A 17 10.27 -3.02 -9.02
CA PRO A 17 10.34 -1.60 -9.35
C PRO A 17 9.01 -0.90 -9.06
N TRP A 18 9.11 0.35 -8.65
CA TRP A 18 7.97 1.25 -8.53
C TRP A 18 7.30 1.45 -9.90
N ARG A 19 5.98 1.37 -9.92
CA ARG A 19 5.14 1.57 -11.10
C ARG A 19 4.23 2.77 -10.90
N PRO A 20 3.92 3.53 -11.97
CA PRO A 20 2.90 4.58 -11.95
C PRO A 20 1.59 4.09 -11.36
N ARG A 21 0.98 4.86 -10.44
CA ARG A 21 -0.35 4.55 -9.85
C ARG A 21 -1.40 4.15 -10.87
N VAL A 22 -1.38 4.75 -12.06
CA VAL A 22 -2.39 4.52 -13.12
C VAL A 22 -2.40 3.09 -13.66
N GLU A 23 -1.32 2.33 -13.45
CA GLU A 23 -1.24 0.92 -13.85
C GLU A 23 -1.77 -0.05 -12.77
N ALA A 24 -2.20 0.47 -11.61
CA ALA A 24 -2.73 -0.36 -10.54
C ALA A 24 -4.09 -0.95 -10.91
N VAL A 25 -4.29 -2.23 -10.58
CA VAL A 25 -5.53 -2.98 -10.79
C VAL A 25 -6.12 -3.35 -9.44
N ALA A 26 -7.44 -3.23 -9.30
CA ALA A 26 -8.17 -3.63 -8.10
C ALA A 26 -8.38 -5.16 -8.04
N ASP A 27 -7.30 -5.94 -8.06
CA ASP A 27 -7.34 -7.42 -8.04
C ASP A 27 -7.05 -8.00 -6.65
N GLY A 28 -7.04 -7.16 -5.62
CA GLY A 28 -6.68 -7.53 -4.25
C GLY A 28 -5.17 -7.74 -4.04
N ALA A 29 -4.32 -7.36 -4.99
CA ALA A 29 -2.87 -7.38 -4.78
C ALA A 29 -2.48 -6.49 -3.58
N ILE A 30 -1.66 -7.05 -2.69
CA ILE A 30 -1.05 -6.28 -1.62
C ILE A 30 0.05 -5.45 -2.24
N CYS A 31 0.09 -4.16 -1.92
CA CYS A 31 1.02 -3.20 -2.49
C CYS A 31 1.70 -2.37 -1.41
N GLU A 32 2.88 -1.86 -1.73
CA GLU A 32 3.46 -0.68 -1.08
C GLU A 32 3.12 0.55 -1.93
N LEU A 33 2.96 1.69 -1.25
CA LEU A 33 2.66 2.97 -1.87
C LEU A 33 3.81 3.94 -1.65
N GLN A 34 4.11 4.73 -2.67
CA GLN A 34 5.01 5.86 -2.62
C GLN A 34 4.22 7.14 -2.82
N PHE A 35 4.39 8.06 -1.88
CA PHE A 35 3.76 9.37 -1.85
C PHE A 35 4.79 10.45 -2.19
N ASN A 36 4.32 11.65 -2.42
CA ASN A 36 5.15 12.84 -2.52
C ASN A 36 4.66 13.85 -1.51
N ASP A 37 5.57 14.44 -0.77
CA ASP A 37 5.30 15.69 -0.07
C ASP A 37 6.18 16.81 -0.64
N MET A 38 6.17 17.98 -0.01
CA MET A 38 6.98 19.12 -0.43
C MET A 38 8.50 18.90 -0.25
N ALA A 39 8.92 17.84 0.46
CA ALA A 39 10.32 17.45 0.65
C ALA A 39 10.76 16.35 -0.32
N GLY A 40 9.83 15.66 -0.97
CA GLY A 40 10.08 14.72 -2.07
C GLY A 40 9.36 13.38 -1.92
N PRO A 41 9.70 12.39 -2.76
CA PRO A 41 9.09 11.07 -2.71
C PRO A 41 9.47 10.33 -1.42
N PHE A 42 8.48 9.79 -0.74
CA PHE A 42 8.67 8.91 0.42
C PHE A 42 7.76 7.69 0.30
N ASP A 43 8.26 6.53 0.73
CA ASP A 43 7.43 5.32 0.79
C ASP A 43 6.61 5.28 2.09
N GLY A 44 5.53 4.49 2.08
CA GLY A 44 4.73 4.23 3.26
C GLY A 44 5.44 3.43 4.36
N GLY A 45 6.73 3.15 4.23
CA GLY A 45 7.50 2.26 5.08
C GLY A 45 7.00 0.82 5.00
N GLU A 46 6.88 0.16 6.15
CA GLU A 46 6.43 -1.24 6.25
C GLU A 46 4.92 -1.41 6.08
N LYS A 47 4.19 -0.32 5.83
CA LYS A 47 2.73 -0.33 5.65
C LYS A 47 2.37 -1.00 4.33
N ARG A 48 1.31 -1.80 4.39
CA ARG A 48 0.77 -2.53 3.24
C ARG A 48 -0.61 -2.01 2.91
N TYR A 49 -0.90 -1.95 1.61
CA TYR A 49 -2.10 -1.35 1.06
C TYR A 49 -2.73 -2.27 0.02
N PHE A 50 -3.99 -2.01 -0.33
CA PHE A 50 -4.63 -2.59 -1.51
C PHE A 50 -5.49 -1.53 -2.20
N LEU A 51 -5.74 -1.74 -3.49
CA LEU A 51 -6.65 -0.93 -4.29
C LEU A 51 -8.02 -1.60 -4.32
N ASP A 52 -9.05 -0.86 -3.94
CA ASP A 52 -10.44 -1.28 -4.04
C ASP A 52 -11.02 -1.02 -5.43
N GLU A 53 -12.09 -1.74 -5.79
CA GLU A 53 -12.79 -1.57 -7.07
C GLU A 53 -13.33 -0.13 -7.26
N GLY A 54 -13.58 0.60 -6.18
CA GLY A 54 -13.96 2.02 -6.23
C GLY A 54 -12.82 2.99 -6.61
N GLY A 55 -11.58 2.50 -6.76
CA GLY A 55 -10.39 3.32 -7.04
C GLY A 55 -9.76 3.94 -5.79
N ASP A 56 -10.26 3.59 -4.61
CA ASP A 56 -9.77 4.02 -3.31
C ASP A 56 -8.67 3.09 -2.78
N TRP A 57 -7.67 3.67 -2.14
CA TRP A 57 -6.60 2.93 -1.49
C TRP A 57 -6.90 2.74 -0.02
N TYR A 58 -6.65 1.53 0.48
CA TYR A 58 -6.84 1.19 1.89
C TYR A 58 -5.56 0.62 2.47
N ARG A 59 -5.22 1.05 3.69
CA ARG A 59 -4.15 0.45 4.50
C ARG A 59 -4.69 -0.80 5.18
N ILE A 60 -3.91 -1.89 5.14
CA ILE A 60 -4.31 -3.18 5.72
C ILE A 60 -4.24 -3.14 7.25
N SER A 61 -3.20 -2.52 7.81
CA SER A 61 -3.01 -2.42 9.25
C SER A 61 -2.25 -1.15 9.64
N PRO A 62 -2.80 -0.31 10.55
CA PRO A 62 -4.20 -0.33 10.98
C PRO A 62 -5.15 -0.04 9.79
N PRO A 63 -6.36 -0.62 9.73
CA PRO A 63 -7.35 -0.31 8.70
C PRO A 63 -7.61 1.19 8.57
N GLU A 64 -7.35 1.77 7.41
CA GLU A 64 -7.51 3.20 7.16
C GLU A 64 -7.68 3.49 5.67
N ARG A 65 -8.55 4.44 5.31
CA ARG A 65 -8.67 4.94 3.94
C ARG A 65 -7.54 5.94 3.67
N VAL A 66 -6.81 5.72 2.60
CA VAL A 66 -5.69 6.57 2.21
C VAL A 66 -6.22 7.74 1.38
N TRP A 67 -6.21 8.94 1.97
CA TRP A 67 -6.60 10.19 1.30
C TRP A 67 -5.53 10.76 0.37
N PRO A 68 -4.23 10.77 0.73
CA PRO A 68 -3.20 11.23 -0.18
C PRO A 68 -3.16 10.34 -1.43
N HIS A 69 -3.09 10.94 -2.61
CA HIS A 69 -2.95 10.17 -3.84
C HIS A 69 -1.52 9.65 -3.94
N PRO A 70 -1.29 8.32 -3.95
CA PRO A 70 0.05 7.80 -4.16
C PRO A 70 0.50 8.14 -5.59
N MET A 71 1.77 8.46 -5.76
CA MET A 71 2.37 8.66 -7.08
C MET A 71 2.63 7.31 -7.75
N CYS A 72 3.21 6.39 -6.99
CA CYS A 72 3.65 5.10 -7.46
C CYS A 72 3.20 4.00 -6.49
N PHE A 73 3.08 2.79 -7.02
CA PHE A 73 2.85 1.60 -6.25
C PHE A 73 3.86 0.52 -6.66
N ARG A 74 4.07 -0.46 -5.79
CA ARG A 74 4.72 -1.71 -6.20
C ARG A 74 4.00 -2.89 -5.56
N PRO A 75 3.82 -4.01 -6.28
CA PRO A 75 3.28 -5.21 -5.68
C PRO A 75 4.20 -5.72 -4.57
N ALA A 76 3.59 -6.07 -3.45
CA ALA A 76 4.18 -6.88 -2.40
C ALA A 76 3.79 -8.34 -2.60
N ALA A 77 4.49 -9.25 -1.92
CA ALA A 77 4.10 -10.65 -1.92
C ALA A 77 2.73 -10.82 -1.23
N GLY A 78 1.77 -11.41 -1.95
CA GLY A 78 0.46 -11.78 -1.42
C GLY A 78 -0.71 -11.09 -2.12
N LYS A 79 -1.89 -11.68 -1.95
CA LYS A 79 -3.17 -11.13 -2.38
C LYS A 79 -4.19 -11.29 -1.25
N LEU A 80 -5.08 -10.33 -1.13
CA LEU A 80 -6.24 -10.40 -0.27
C LEU A 80 -7.40 -11.04 -1.02
N THR A 81 -8.23 -11.79 -0.29
CA THR A 81 -9.52 -12.22 -0.81
C THR A 81 -10.53 -11.08 -0.75
N SER A 82 -11.59 -11.17 -1.54
CA SER A 82 -12.70 -10.19 -1.51
C SER A 82 -13.31 -10.05 -0.11
N ASP A 83 -13.39 -11.13 0.65
CA ASP A 83 -13.88 -11.11 2.04
C ASP A 83 -12.94 -10.30 2.95
N GLN A 84 -11.63 -10.52 2.86
CA GLN A 84 -10.64 -9.76 3.65
C GLN A 84 -10.68 -8.27 3.31
N MET A 85 -10.75 -7.92 2.03
CA MET A 85 -10.89 -6.53 1.60
C MET A 85 -12.15 -5.90 2.18
N HIS A 86 -13.29 -6.61 2.14
CA HIS A 86 -14.54 -6.14 2.70
C HIS A 86 -14.43 -5.93 4.23
N GLN A 87 -13.83 -6.86 4.96
CA GLN A 87 -13.60 -6.71 6.39
C GLN A 87 -12.75 -5.48 6.73
N ILE A 88 -11.67 -5.22 5.98
CA ILE A 88 -10.81 -4.05 6.20
C ILE A 88 -11.56 -2.74 5.91
N LYS A 89 -12.38 -2.71 4.85
CA LYS A 89 -13.23 -1.55 4.55
C LYS A 89 -14.21 -1.27 5.68
N GLN A 90 -14.95 -2.29 6.14
CA GLN A 90 -15.85 -2.14 7.27
C GLN A 90 -15.14 -1.69 8.55
N ALA A 91 -13.94 -2.21 8.83
CA ALA A 91 -13.15 -1.79 9.98
C ALA A 91 -12.70 -0.32 9.86
N THR A 92 -12.37 0.13 8.65
CA THR A 92 -12.02 1.53 8.36
C THR A 92 -13.22 2.45 8.64
N ASP A 93 -14.41 2.10 8.16
CA ASP A 93 -15.62 2.91 8.36
C ASP A 93 -16.00 3.01 9.85
N ARG A 94 -15.86 1.90 10.60
CA ARG A 94 -16.11 1.89 12.06
C ARG A 94 -15.08 2.69 12.85
N GLY A 95 -13.82 2.74 12.39
CA GLY A 95 -12.75 3.51 13.04
C GLY A 95 -12.85 5.02 12.79
N ALA A 96 -13.52 5.44 11.71
CA ALA A 96 -13.73 6.85 11.39
C ALA A 96 -14.79 7.55 12.27
N ASP A 97 -15.66 6.79 12.95
CA ASP A 97 -16.72 7.31 13.83
C ASP A 97 -16.21 7.70 15.24
N GLY A 98 -14.92 7.48 15.52
CA GLY A 98 -14.32 7.61 16.84
C GLY A 98 -13.43 8.84 17.07
N TYR A 99 -13.44 9.86 16.20
CA TYR A 99 -12.62 11.08 16.32
C TYR A 99 -13.44 12.36 16.32
#